data_AF-A0A7J7GFE7-F1
#
_entry.id   AF-A0A7J7GFE7-F1
#
_cell.length_a   1.000
_cell.length_b   1.000
_cell.length_c   1.000
_cell.angle_alpha   90.00
_cell.angle_beta   90.00
_cell.angle_gamma   90.00
#
_symmetry.space_group_name_H-M   'P 1'
#
loop_
_entity.id
_entity.type
_entity.pdbx_description
1 polymer ?
#
loop_
_entity_poly.entity_id
_entity_poly.type
_entity_poly.pdbx_seq_one_letter_code
_entity_poly.pdbx_strand_id
1 'polypeptide(L)'
;MEGIEGKPSRLPPPSGIFALLNEMPASSRKYQFAVAMADKIVDENSRNGHVELLQINRVALGSAFARTLGLLYRSLKTKQSVNYGGGAWTSTIVRALPLGSYVAPYLKGLGFCVSAIYSTVAGGGQSEKRRRAAEGGEDSTAVVAEKYAQELLWITNKLRVCGAVDDAVMQWSLASGLAALSLTANPRVQGSIVKISSILFGELTRGNLDIPSQVKFKLLVLWLPLFCYADNGLAYPVLTGYEKVETERAIDEVIASLPVVDQEVVLTNWLQDFAISPSEWPNLQISYDRWCQSTRKLVP
;
A
#
# COMPACT_ATOMS: atom_id res chain seq x y z
N MET A 1 -1.39 18.74 51.73
CA MET A 1 -0.31 17.92 51.15
C MET A 1 -0.66 17.71 49.70
N GLU A 2 -0.31 18.68 48.86
CA GLU A 2 -0.42 18.56 47.41
C GLU A 2 0.79 17.81 46.85
N GLY A 3 0.51 16.97 45.85
CA GLY A 3 1.29 16.92 44.62
C GLY A 3 2.52 16.04 44.62
N ILE A 4 2.38 14.83 44.05
CA ILE A 4 3.30 14.33 43.01
C ILE A 4 2.46 13.53 41.99
N GLU A 5 1.75 14.25 41.12
CA GLU A 5 1.23 13.66 39.89
C GLU A 5 2.41 13.65 38.90
N GLY A 6 2.97 12.46 38.69
CA GLY A 6 4.12 12.27 37.81
C GLY A 6 3.77 12.67 36.39
N LYS A 7 4.34 13.80 35.92
CA LYS A 7 4.33 14.19 34.51
C LYS A 7 4.79 12.99 33.67
N PRO A 8 4.03 12.54 32.65
CA PRO A 8 4.55 11.58 31.71
C PRO A 8 5.77 12.22 31.03
N SER A 9 6.90 11.52 31.09
CA SER A 9 8.13 11.86 30.39
C SER A 9 7.79 12.22 28.94
N ARG A 10 8.00 13.49 28.57
CA ARG A 10 7.81 14.00 27.20
C ARG A 10 8.87 13.39 26.28
N LEU A 11 8.72 12.11 25.95
CA LEU A 11 9.40 11.55 24.79
C LEU A 11 8.85 12.30 23.56
N PRO A 12 9.72 12.78 22.65
CA PRO A 12 9.26 13.48 21.46
C PRO A 12 8.37 12.55 20.63
N PRO A 13 7.30 13.08 19.99
CA PRO A 13 6.38 12.26 19.22
C PRO A 13 7.14 11.55 18.08
N PRO A 14 6.83 10.27 17.79
CA PRO A 14 7.58 9.49 16.82
C PRO A 14 7.47 10.03 15.38
N SER A 15 6.54 10.95 15.12
CA SER A 15 6.32 11.64 13.83
C SER A 15 7.60 12.28 13.26
N GLY A 16 8.42 12.92 14.10
CA GLY A 16 9.68 13.55 13.67
C GLY A 16 10.74 12.52 13.23
N ILE A 17 10.80 11.37 13.90
CA ILE A 17 11.75 10.31 13.59
C ILE A 17 11.41 9.65 12.25
N PHE A 18 10.13 9.40 11.98
CA PHE A 18 9.70 8.86 10.69
C PHE A 18 10.04 9.78 9.51
N ALA A 19 9.96 11.10 9.69
CA ALA A 19 10.37 12.02 8.64
C ALA A 19 11.88 11.94 8.37
N LEU A 20 12.70 11.86 9.43
CA LEU A 20 14.16 11.70 9.29
C LEU A 20 14.54 10.37 8.64
N LEU A 21 13.82 9.28 8.94
CA LEU A 21 14.05 7.97 8.33
C LEU A 21 13.95 8.03 6.81
N ASN A 22 12.93 8.70 6.28
CA ASN A 22 12.70 8.80 4.85
C ASN A 22 13.88 9.52 4.14
N GLU A 23 14.49 10.52 4.77
CA GLU A 23 15.62 11.30 4.21
C GLU A 23 16.98 10.59 4.28
N MET A 24 17.15 9.66 5.22
CA MET A 24 18.43 8.96 5.39
C MET A 24 18.58 7.80 4.38
N PRO A 25 19.78 7.56 3.81
CA PRO A 25 20.02 6.37 3.01
C PRO A 25 19.92 5.09 3.86
N ALA A 26 19.30 4.03 3.31
CA ALA A 26 19.14 2.74 4.03
C ALA A 26 20.47 2.09 4.43
N SER A 27 21.55 2.38 3.71
CA SER A 27 22.91 1.90 4.00
C SER A 27 23.57 2.62 5.19
N SER A 28 22.98 3.71 5.69
CA SER A 28 23.53 4.47 6.81
C SER A 28 23.30 3.75 8.14
N ARG A 29 24.33 3.65 8.98
CA ARG A 29 24.16 3.17 10.37
C ARG A 29 23.20 4.05 11.17
N LYS A 30 23.11 5.35 10.84
CA LYS A 30 22.18 6.29 11.47
C LYS A 30 20.72 5.95 11.15
N TYR A 31 20.46 5.43 9.94
CA TYR A 31 19.14 4.93 9.57
C TYR A 31 18.74 3.75 10.45
N GLN A 32 19.61 2.75 10.60
CA GLN A 32 19.35 1.58 11.47
C GLN A 32 19.10 1.98 12.92
N PHE A 33 19.89 2.93 13.44
CA PHE A 33 19.68 3.49 14.78
C PHE A 33 18.31 4.18 14.92
N ALA A 34 17.91 4.98 13.95
CA ALA A 34 16.63 5.66 13.98
C ALA A 34 15.43 4.70 13.84
N VAL A 35 15.57 3.62 13.06
CA VAL A 35 14.53 2.57 12.97
C VAL A 35 14.36 1.91 14.33
N ALA A 36 15.47 1.51 14.97
CA ALA A 36 15.44 0.91 16.31
C ALA A 36 14.86 1.86 17.37
N MET A 37 15.14 3.17 17.26
CA MET A 37 14.55 4.17 18.15
C MET A 37 13.04 4.33 17.93
N ALA A 38 12.59 4.38 16.67
CA ALA A 38 11.17 4.45 16.34
C ALA A 38 10.42 3.19 16.79
N ASP A 39 10.99 2.00 16.55
CA ASP A 39 10.47 0.72 17.05
C ASP A 39 10.28 0.76 18.57
N LYS A 40 11.34 1.14 19.29
CA LYS A 40 11.31 1.21 20.75
C LYS A 40 10.23 2.15 21.27
N ILE A 41 10.12 3.36 20.71
CA ILE A 41 9.13 4.36 21.15
C ILE A 41 7.70 3.86 20.90
N VAL A 42 7.45 3.30 19.71
CA VAL A 42 6.12 2.76 19.37
C VAL A 42 5.78 1.61 20.32
N ASP A 43 6.70 0.69 20.57
CA ASP A 43 6.47 -0.47 21.41
C ASP A 43 6.29 -0.10 22.90
N GLU A 44 7.06 0.88 23.41
CA GLU A 44 6.90 1.41 24.77
C GLU A 44 5.54 2.10 24.94
N ASN A 45 5.13 2.92 23.97
CA ASN A 45 3.82 3.56 23.98
C ASN A 45 2.68 2.53 24.00
N SER A 46 2.81 1.45 23.22
CA SER A 46 1.83 0.37 23.18
C SER A 46 1.78 -0.43 24.48
N ARG A 47 2.94 -0.68 25.12
CA ARG A 47 3.03 -1.40 26.40
C ARG A 47 2.45 -0.61 27.58
N ASN A 48 2.60 0.71 27.57
CA ASN A 48 2.08 1.57 28.63
C ASN A 48 0.55 1.64 28.61
N GLY A 49 -0.09 1.34 27.47
CA GLY A 49 -1.55 1.17 27.36
C GLY A 49 -2.39 2.44 27.54
N HIS A 50 -1.78 3.60 27.83
CA HIS A 50 -2.49 4.87 27.92
C HIS A 50 -3.08 5.26 26.56
N VAL A 51 -4.37 5.58 26.56
CA VAL A 51 -5.14 5.94 25.35
C VAL A 51 -4.47 7.06 24.55
N GLU A 52 -3.91 8.07 25.23
CA GLU A 52 -3.19 9.17 24.60
C GLU A 52 -1.94 8.71 23.83
N LEU A 53 -1.17 7.77 24.40
CA LEU A 53 0.05 7.23 23.77
C LEU A 53 -0.29 6.35 22.57
N LEU A 54 -1.36 5.56 22.67
CA LEU A 54 -1.89 4.77 21.56
C LEU A 54 -2.36 5.69 20.41
N GLN A 55 -3.04 6.79 20.74
CA GLN A 55 -3.46 7.77 19.75
C GLN A 55 -2.27 8.49 19.10
N ILE A 56 -1.23 8.82 19.88
CA ILE A 56 0.03 9.38 19.33
C ILE A 56 0.67 8.40 18.35
N ASN A 57 0.75 7.11 18.70
CA ASN A 57 1.27 6.08 17.79
C ASN A 57 0.45 6.02 16.50
N ARG A 58 -0.89 5.95 16.63
CA ARG A 58 -1.80 5.92 15.49
C ARG A 58 -1.60 7.11 14.55
N VAL A 59 -1.66 8.34 15.07
CA VAL A 59 -1.51 9.56 14.26
C VAL A 59 -0.13 9.63 13.59
N ALA A 60 0.94 9.30 14.33
CA ALA A 60 2.29 9.36 13.80
C ALA A 60 2.55 8.31 12.72
N LEU A 61 2.12 7.07 12.95
CA LEU A 61 2.25 5.97 11.99
C LEU A 61 1.36 6.19 10.76
N GLY A 62 0.11 6.64 10.94
CA GLY A 62 -0.78 6.98 9.83
C GLY A 62 -0.22 8.11 8.95
N SER A 63 0.38 9.13 9.56
CA SER A 63 1.09 10.20 8.85
C SER A 63 2.36 9.71 8.16
N ALA A 64 3.08 8.78 8.79
CA ALA A 64 4.27 8.17 8.19
C ALA A 64 3.92 7.32 6.98
N PHE A 65 2.86 6.51 7.07
CA PHE A 65 2.33 5.72 5.96
C PHE A 65 2.00 6.61 4.77
N ALA A 66 1.22 7.68 4.97
CA ALA A 66 0.83 8.62 3.92
C ALA A 66 2.04 9.21 3.19
N ARG A 67 3.05 9.64 3.97
CA ARG A 67 4.26 10.27 3.45
C ARG A 67 5.09 9.27 2.64
N THR A 68 5.37 8.10 3.21
CA THR A 68 6.19 7.07 2.57
C THR A 68 5.51 6.51 1.33
N LEU A 69 4.20 6.33 1.35
CA LEU A 69 3.40 5.99 0.16
C LEU A 69 3.56 7.04 -0.96
N GLY A 70 3.48 8.32 -0.62
CA GLY A 70 3.69 9.42 -1.57
C GLY A 70 5.12 9.48 -2.13
N LEU A 71 6.13 9.18 -1.32
CA LEU A 71 7.54 9.10 -1.76
C LEU A 71 7.77 7.90 -2.70
N LEU A 72 7.20 6.74 -2.37
CA LEU A 72 7.23 5.57 -3.22
C LEU A 72 6.57 5.86 -4.58
N TYR A 73 5.37 6.44 -4.59
CA TYR A 73 4.70 6.85 -5.83
C TYR A 73 5.56 7.79 -6.69
N ARG A 74 6.16 8.83 -6.09
CA ARG A 74 7.02 9.78 -6.82
C ARG A 74 8.28 9.12 -7.39
N SER A 75 8.90 8.21 -6.64
CA SER A 75 10.09 7.48 -7.10
C SER A 75 9.80 6.61 -8.33
N LEU A 76 8.69 5.86 -8.30
CA LEU A 76 8.24 5.02 -9.42
C LEU A 76 7.79 5.87 -10.63
N LYS A 77 7.06 6.95 -10.40
CA LYS A 77 6.62 7.86 -11.47
C LYS A 77 7.81 8.51 -12.19
N THR A 78 8.81 8.94 -11.42
CA THR A 78 10.03 9.57 -11.98
C THR A 78 10.75 8.59 -12.89
N LYS A 79 10.95 7.34 -12.46
CA LYS A 79 11.54 6.27 -13.27
C LYS A 79 10.80 6.09 -14.61
N GLN A 80 9.48 6.07 -14.58
CA GLN A 80 8.65 5.88 -15.76
C GLN A 80 8.69 7.07 -16.74
N SER A 81 8.72 8.31 -16.24
CA SER A 81 8.82 9.51 -17.08
C SER A 81 10.16 9.66 -17.80
N VAL A 82 11.23 9.10 -17.23
CA VAL A 82 12.56 9.05 -17.86
C VAL A 82 12.57 8.02 -19.01
N ASN A 83 11.77 6.96 -18.88
CA ASN A 83 11.78 5.84 -19.81
C ASN A 83 10.94 6.10 -21.07
N TYR A 84 9.90 6.95 -21.02
CA TYR A 84 9.09 7.30 -22.18
C TYR A 84 8.59 8.76 -22.11
N GLY A 85 8.78 9.49 -23.22
CA GLY A 85 8.33 10.87 -23.40
C GLY A 85 6.84 11.04 -23.09
N GLY A 86 6.55 11.99 -22.20
CA GLY A 86 5.21 12.25 -21.67
C GLY A 86 4.18 12.53 -22.76
N GLY A 87 3.19 11.65 -22.88
CA GLY A 87 2.02 11.89 -23.73
C GLY A 87 1.22 10.63 -24.08
N ALA A 88 1.85 9.45 -24.13
CA ALA A 88 1.23 8.25 -24.69
C ALA A 88 0.64 7.25 -23.67
N TRP A 89 0.63 7.57 -22.36
CA TRP A 89 0.56 6.54 -21.32
C TRP A 89 -0.81 6.30 -20.68
N THR A 90 -1.74 7.25 -20.79
CA THR A 90 -3.14 6.98 -20.44
C THR A 90 -3.74 5.91 -21.37
N SER A 91 -3.27 5.83 -22.62
CA SER A 91 -3.68 4.78 -23.57
C SER A 91 -3.02 3.43 -23.27
N THR A 92 -1.77 3.39 -22.79
CA THR A 92 -1.06 2.12 -22.58
C THR A 92 -1.44 1.44 -21.29
N ILE A 93 -1.74 2.16 -20.19
CA ILE A 93 -2.23 1.50 -18.96
C ILE A 93 -3.68 1.02 -19.13
N VAL A 94 -4.51 1.78 -19.86
CA VAL A 94 -5.87 1.37 -20.27
C VAL A 94 -5.84 0.19 -21.27
N ARG A 95 -4.71 -0.04 -21.96
CA ARG A 95 -4.51 -1.13 -22.93
C ARG A 95 -3.65 -2.29 -22.40
N ALA A 96 -2.81 -2.07 -21.39
CA ALA A 96 -1.95 -3.07 -20.74
C ALA A 96 -2.61 -3.70 -19.52
N LEU A 97 -3.69 -3.09 -19.02
CA LEU A 97 -4.68 -3.76 -18.19
C LEU A 97 -5.83 -4.21 -19.11
N PRO A 98 -6.39 -5.43 -18.95
CA PRO A 98 -7.54 -5.91 -19.72
C PRO A 98 -8.86 -5.13 -19.49
N LEU A 99 -8.81 -3.91 -18.93
CA LEU A 99 -9.87 -3.24 -18.18
C LEU A 99 -10.49 -2.01 -18.86
N GLY A 100 -10.23 -1.75 -20.15
CA GLY A 100 -10.50 -0.44 -20.76
C GLY A 100 -11.96 0.05 -20.77
N SER A 101 -12.96 -0.79 -20.48
CA SER A 101 -14.39 -0.42 -20.54
C SER A 101 -15.11 -0.43 -19.19
N TYR A 102 -14.94 -1.46 -18.35
CA TYR A 102 -15.84 -1.70 -17.20
C TYR A 102 -15.47 -0.93 -15.92
N VAL A 103 -14.20 -0.57 -15.73
CA VAL A 103 -13.71 0.07 -14.48
C VAL A 103 -13.51 1.58 -14.65
N ALA A 104 -13.54 2.07 -15.88
CA ALA A 104 -13.35 3.47 -16.23
C ALA A 104 -14.31 4.44 -15.50
N PRO A 105 -15.59 4.11 -15.25
CA PRO A 105 -16.48 4.98 -14.47
C PRO A 105 -16.07 5.08 -12.99
N TYR A 106 -15.60 3.97 -12.40
CA TYR A 106 -15.24 3.89 -10.98
C TYR A 106 -13.91 4.59 -10.68
N LEU A 107 -12.98 4.56 -11.62
CA LEU A 107 -11.68 5.24 -11.50
C LEU A 107 -11.75 6.74 -11.85
N LYS A 108 -12.73 7.17 -12.66
CA LYS A 108 -12.92 8.58 -13.07
C LYS A 108 -13.17 9.54 -11.91
N GLY A 109 -13.70 9.05 -10.78
CA GLY A 109 -13.99 9.83 -9.58
C GLY A 109 -12.86 9.89 -8.54
N LEU A 110 -11.74 9.19 -8.74
CA LEU A 110 -10.63 9.11 -7.77
C LEU A 110 -9.50 10.13 -8.01
N GLY A 111 -9.65 10.99 -9.02
CA GLY A 111 -8.58 11.90 -9.47
C GLY A 111 -8.25 13.10 -8.58
N PHE A 112 -8.81 13.24 -7.35
CA PHE A 112 -8.70 14.52 -6.62
C PHE A 112 -8.35 14.48 -5.13
N CYS A 113 -8.15 13.34 -4.46
CA CYS A 113 -7.97 13.33 -2.99
C CYS A 113 -6.58 12.95 -2.47
N VAL A 114 -5.51 13.26 -3.21
CA VAL A 114 -4.13 13.27 -2.63
C VAL A 114 -3.53 14.70 -2.60
N SER A 115 -4.22 15.71 -3.13
CA SER A 115 -3.71 17.10 -3.13
C SER A 115 -4.26 18.00 -2.01
N ALA A 116 -5.28 17.57 -1.26
CA ALA A 116 -6.00 18.45 -0.33
C ALA A 116 -5.36 18.61 1.07
N ILE A 117 -4.22 17.97 1.35
CA ILE A 117 -3.40 18.25 2.55
C ILE A 117 -2.10 19.01 2.18
N TYR A 118 -1.86 19.30 0.90
CA TYR A 118 -0.53 19.72 0.41
C TYR A 118 -0.27 21.24 0.29
N SER A 119 -0.92 22.09 1.08
CA SER A 119 -0.62 23.53 1.06
C SER A 119 -0.13 24.06 2.40
N THR A 120 0.96 23.51 2.94
CA THR A 120 1.85 24.26 3.85
C THR A 120 3.25 23.66 3.93
N VAL A 121 4.07 23.80 2.88
CA VAL A 121 5.48 24.26 2.96
C VAL A 121 5.91 24.68 1.53
N ALA A 122 5.33 25.75 1.00
CA ALA A 122 5.95 26.49 -0.10
C ALA A 122 6.84 27.56 0.55
N GLY A 123 8.15 27.33 0.56
CA GLY A 123 9.11 28.26 1.16
C GLY A 123 10.55 27.93 0.81
N GLY A 124 11.02 28.46 -0.32
CA GLY A 124 12.40 28.93 -0.49
C GLY A 124 13.48 27.91 -0.88
N GLY A 125 14.05 28.13 -2.08
CA GLY A 125 15.50 28.12 -2.23
C GLY A 125 16.15 26.98 -3.03
N GLN A 126 16.63 27.36 -4.21
CA GLN A 126 17.90 26.91 -4.82
C GLN A 126 17.88 25.64 -5.69
N SER A 127 17.42 25.87 -6.93
CA SER A 127 17.90 25.18 -8.13
C SER A 127 19.35 25.61 -8.43
N GLU A 128 20.16 24.64 -8.90
CA GLU A 128 21.39 24.75 -9.71
C GLU A 128 22.59 23.94 -9.19
N LYS A 129 22.56 22.61 -9.33
CA LYS A 129 23.75 21.81 -9.70
C LYS A 129 23.40 20.36 -10.06
N ARG A 130 22.82 20.10 -11.23
CA ARG A 130 22.72 18.71 -11.73
C ARG A 130 22.75 18.65 -13.26
N ARG A 131 23.96 18.66 -13.82
CA ARG A 131 24.25 18.26 -15.20
C ARG A 131 25.50 17.38 -15.25
N ARG A 132 25.53 16.25 -14.52
CA ARG A 132 26.49 15.12 -14.64
C ARG A 132 25.97 13.82 -13.96
N ALA A 133 24.70 13.44 -14.16
CA ALA A 133 24.11 12.29 -13.43
C ALA A 133 23.22 11.40 -14.32
N ALA A 134 23.56 11.22 -15.60
CA ALA A 134 22.73 10.45 -16.52
C ALA A 134 23.01 8.93 -16.49
N GLU A 135 24.18 8.47 -16.05
CA GLU A 135 24.52 7.02 -16.06
C GLU A 135 24.41 6.35 -14.68
N GLY A 136 24.40 7.12 -13.58
CA GLY A 136 24.24 6.60 -12.21
C GLY A 136 22.85 6.84 -11.58
N GLY A 137 21.90 7.40 -12.34
CA GLY A 137 20.60 7.83 -11.83
C GLY A 137 19.54 6.73 -11.73
N GLU A 138 19.61 5.72 -12.60
CA GLU A 138 18.58 4.68 -12.70
C GLU A 138 18.65 3.69 -11.54
N ASP A 139 19.85 3.16 -11.25
CA ASP A 139 20.09 2.26 -10.12
C ASP A 139 19.80 2.95 -8.77
N SER A 140 20.21 4.21 -8.63
CA SER A 140 19.92 5.01 -7.45
C SER A 140 18.41 5.21 -7.22
N THR A 141 17.62 5.42 -8.28
CA THR A 141 16.16 5.59 -8.15
C THR A 141 15.47 4.28 -7.79
N ALA A 142 15.93 3.15 -8.34
CA ALA A 142 15.42 1.82 -8.01
C ALA A 142 15.69 1.44 -6.55
N VAL A 143 16.90 1.72 -6.05
CA VAL A 143 17.27 1.49 -4.64
C VAL A 143 16.44 2.36 -3.70
N VAL A 144 16.16 3.61 -4.06
CA VAL A 144 15.31 4.51 -3.27
C VAL A 144 13.85 4.04 -3.25
N ALA A 145 13.30 3.57 -4.38
CA ALA A 145 11.96 3.00 -4.43
C ALA A 145 11.85 1.73 -3.56
N GLU A 146 12.84 0.84 -3.65
CA GLU A 146 12.92 -0.36 -2.82
C GLU A 146 12.92 -0.02 -1.33
N LYS A 147 13.74 0.95 -0.92
CA LYS A 147 13.75 1.46 0.46
C LYS A 147 12.37 1.92 0.92
N TYR A 148 11.69 2.79 0.17
CA TYR A 148 10.38 3.30 0.58
C TYR A 148 9.32 2.19 0.64
N ALA A 149 9.40 1.18 -0.23
CA ALA A 149 8.51 0.03 -0.18
C ALA A 149 8.73 -0.82 1.09
N GLN A 150 9.99 -1.00 1.50
CA GLN A 150 10.34 -1.69 2.75
C GLN A 150 9.92 -0.91 4.00
N GLU A 151 10.15 0.41 4.02
CA GLU A 151 9.68 1.28 5.10
C GLU A 151 8.15 1.26 5.22
N LEU A 152 7.44 1.29 4.08
CA LEU A 152 5.98 1.24 4.07
C LEU A 152 5.46 -0.10 4.62
N LEU A 153 6.12 -1.21 4.27
CA LEU A 153 5.83 -2.53 4.83
C LEU A 153 6.08 -2.59 6.34
N TRP A 154 7.18 -2.00 6.81
CA TRP A 154 7.47 -1.92 8.25
C TRP A 154 6.42 -1.06 8.99
N ILE A 155 6.06 0.12 8.46
CA ILE A 155 4.99 0.97 9.04
C ILE A 155 3.65 0.22 9.07
N THR A 156 3.31 -0.53 8.01
CA THR A 156 2.09 -1.36 7.95
C THR A 156 2.05 -2.36 9.11
N ASN A 157 3.16 -3.06 9.37
CA ASN A 157 3.26 -3.99 10.48
C ASN A 157 3.13 -3.29 11.84
N LYS A 158 3.68 -2.08 11.99
CA LYS A 158 3.50 -1.29 13.22
C LYS A 158 2.07 -0.83 13.43
N LEU A 159 1.39 -0.36 12.38
CA LEU A 159 -0.04 -0.01 12.44
C LEU A 159 -0.89 -1.21 12.85
N ARG A 160 -0.58 -2.40 12.29
CA ARG A 160 -1.22 -3.65 12.68
C ARG A 160 -1.04 -3.98 14.16
N VAL A 161 0.19 -3.99 14.66
CA VAL A 161 0.48 -4.29 16.07
C VAL A 161 -0.15 -3.26 17.02
N CYS A 162 -0.30 -2.01 16.59
CA CYS A 162 -0.96 -0.96 17.36
C CYS A 162 -2.49 -0.95 17.24
N GLY A 163 -3.10 -1.84 16.45
CA GLY A 163 -4.55 -1.86 16.22
C GLY A 163 -5.08 -0.67 15.42
N ALA A 164 -4.23 -0.01 14.64
CA ALA A 164 -4.54 1.18 13.84
C ALA A 164 -4.47 0.91 12.32
N VAL A 165 -4.73 -0.35 11.92
CA VAL A 165 -4.61 -0.80 10.53
C VAL A 165 -5.69 -0.24 9.61
N ASP A 166 -6.81 0.23 10.16
CA ASP A 166 -7.87 0.93 9.42
C ASP A 166 -7.36 2.18 8.70
N ASP A 167 -6.45 2.95 9.31
CA ASP A 167 -5.83 4.10 8.64
C ASP A 167 -5.01 3.67 7.41
N ALA A 168 -4.31 2.53 7.48
CA ALA A 168 -3.58 1.96 6.35
C ALA A 168 -4.52 1.47 5.24
N VAL A 169 -5.57 0.72 5.61
CA VAL A 169 -6.63 0.23 4.71
C VAL A 169 -7.24 1.39 3.92
N MET A 170 -7.62 2.47 4.62
CA MET A 170 -8.20 3.66 3.99
C MET A 170 -7.24 4.30 2.99
N GLN A 171 -5.99 4.54 3.38
CA GLN A 171 -5.00 5.17 2.51
C GLN A 171 -4.61 4.28 1.32
N TRP A 172 -4.49 2.96 1.53
CA TRP A 172 -4.19 1.99 0.48
C TRP A 172 -5.32 1.89 -0.56
N SER A 173 -6.59 2.05 -0.15
CA SER A 173 -7.75 2.08 -1.05
C SER A 173 -7.80 3.31 -1.98
N LEU A 174 -7.06 4.37 -1.64
CA LEU A 174 -7.01 5.62 -2.42
C LEU A 174 -5.77 5.70 -3.32
N ALA A 175 -4.84 4.76 -3.21
CA ALA A 175 -3.53 4.80 -3.86
C ALA A 175 -3.54 4.20 -5.28
N SER A 176 -4.54 4.55 -6.09
CA SER A 176 -4.71 4.02 -7.46
C SER A 176 -3.52 4.30 -8.37
N GLY A 177 -2.91 5.47 -8.25
CA GLY A 177 -1.70 5.82 -8.99
C GLY A 177 -0.55 4.87 -8.65
N LEU A 178 -0.34 4.55 -7.38
CA LEU A 178 0.70 3.61 -6.98
C LEU A 178 0.38 2.18 -7.42
N ALA A 179 -0.88 1.76 -7.33
CA ALA A 179 -1.34 0.45 -7.79
C ALA A 179 -0.98 0.22 -9.26
N ALA A 180 -1.27 1.19 -10.13
CA ALA A 180 -0.92 1.11 -11.56
C ALA A 180 0.61 1.04 -11.79
N LEU A 181 1.40 1.83 -11.06
CA LEU A 181 2.86 1.81 -11.16
C LEU A 181 3.45 0.48 -10.69
N SER A 182 2.83 -0.17 -9.71
CA SER A 182 3.35 -1.39 -9.08
C SER A 182 3.46 -2.57 -10.05
N LEU A 183 2.56 -2.69 -11.03
CA LEU A 183 2.56 -3.76 -12.03
C LEU A 183 3.81 -3.79 -12.92
N THR A 184 4.53 -2.67 -13.02
CA THR A 184 5.78 -2.56 -13.81
C THR A 184 6.99 -2.21 -12.93
N ALA A 185 6.82 -2.20 -11.62
CA ALA A 185 7.92 -1.97 -10.69
C ALA A 185 8.88 -3.16 -10.69
N ASN A 186 10.09 -2.97 -10.15
CA ASN A 186 11.02 -4.09 -10.02
C ASN A 186 10.45 -5.16 -9.05
N PRO A 187 10.89 -6.44 -9.15
CA PRO A 187 10.35 -7.53 -8.33
C PRO A 187 10.45 -7.30 -6.81
N ARG A 188 11.45 -6.56 -6.33
CA ARG A 188 11.64 -6.29 -4.89
C ARG A 188 10.61 -5.30 -4.34
N VAL A 189 10.32 -4.25 -5.12
CA VAL A 189 9.24 -3.30 -4.81
C VAL A 189 7.89 -4.01 -4.91
N GLN A 190 7.65 -4.77 -5.99
CA GLN A 190 6.43 -5.58 -6.12
C GLN A 190 6.24 -6.51 -4.93
N GLY A 191 7.28 -7.22 -4.52
CA GLY A 191 7.22 -8.13 -3.39
C GLY A 191 6.83 -7.45 -2.07
N SER A 192 7.36 -6.24 -1.82
CA SER A 192 6.98 -5.46 -0.64
C SER A 192 5.51 -5.01 -0.70
N ILE A 193 5.04 -4.56 -1.87
CA ILE A 193 3.64 -4.14 -2.09
C ILE A 193 2.68 -5.34 -1.98
N VAL A 194 3.04 -6.50 -2.52
CA VAL A 194 2.30 -7.77 -2.36
C VAL A 194 2.15 -8.13 -0.89
N LYS A 195 3.23 -8.04 -0.10
CA LYS A 195 3.17 -8.28 1.36
C LYS A 195 2.26 -7.29 2.06
N ILE A 196 2.35 -6.00 1.74
CA ILE A 196 1.45 -4.98 2.32
C ILE A 196 -0.01 -5.34 2.01
N SER A 197 -0.35 -5.58 0.74
CA SER A 197 -1.71 -5.93 0.33
C SER A 197 -2.21 -7.21 1.01
N SER A 198 -1.38 -8.26 1.08
CA SER A 198 -1.70 -9.51 1.78
C SER A 198 -2.02 -9.28 3.26
N ILE A 199 -1.19 -8.50 3.97
CA ILE A 199 -1.44 -8.14 5.37
C ILE A 199 -2.77 -7.40 5.50
N LEU A 200 -3.02 -6.39 4.66
CA LEU A 200 -4.23 -5.58 4.75
C LEU A 200 -5.50 -6.39 4.46
N PHE A 201 -5.48 -7.29 3.48
CA PHE A 201 -6.61 -8.21 3.24
C PHE A 201 -6.84 -9.14 4.44
N GLY A 202 -5.78 -9.69 5.02
CA GLY A 202 -5.90 -10.52 6.22
C GLY A 202 -6.49 -9.78 7.42
N GLU A 203 -6.14 -8.51 7.62
CA GLU A 203 -6.67 -7.70 8.74
C GLU A 203 -8.12 -7.25 8.53
N LEU A 204 -8.59 -7.11 7.27
CA LEU A 204 -9.99 -6.84 6.98
C LEU A 204 -10.94 -7.95 7.46
N THR A 205 -10.45 -9.18 7.61
CA THR A 205 -11.28 -10.32 8.01
C THR A 205 -11.06 -10.76 9.45
N ARG A 206 -9.94 -10.38 10.07
CA ARG A 206 -9.60 -10.73 11.46
C ARG A 206 -10.19 -9.78 12.51
N GLY A 207 -10.61 -8.57 12.14
CA GLY A 207 -11.07 -7.54 13.08
C GLY A 207 -12.51 -7.10 12.88
N ASN A 208 -13.12 -6.54 13.93
CA ASN A 208 -14.36 -5.73 13.86
C ASN A 208 -14.06 -4.34 13.26
N LEU A 209 -13.28 -4.27 12.18
CA LEU A 209 -13.04 -3.02 11.49
C LEU A 209 -14.31 -2.67 10.72
N ASP A 210 -14.97 -1.58 11.10
CA ASP A 210 -16.12 -1.05 10.37
C ASP A 210 -15.66 -0.34 9.09
N ILE A 211 -15.19 -1.14 8.13
CA ILE A 211 -14.68 -0.65 6.85
C ILE A 211 -15.84 -0.65 5.83
N PRO A 212 -16.19 0.51 5.24
CA PRO A 212 -17.24 0.60 4.24
C PRO A 212 -16.99 -0.32 3.04
N SER A 213 -18.06 -0.91 2.49
CA SER A 213 -17.96 -1.81 1.31
C SER A 213 -17.26 -1.15 0.13
N GLN A 214 -17.43 0.17 -0.06
CA GLN A 214 -16.74 0.91 -1.11
C GLN A 214 -15.20 0.88 -0.97
N VAL A 215 -14.68 0.87 0.26
CA VAL A 215 -13.24 0.81 0.54
C VAL A 215 -12.72 -0.59 0.23
N LYS A 216 -13.44 -1.64 0.67
CA LYS A 216 -13.14 -3.04 0.35
C LYS A 216 -13.14 -3.29 -1.16
N PHE A 217 -14.14 -2.77 -1.87
CA PHE A 217 -14.22 -2.83 -3.33
C PHE A 217 -13.02 -2.19 -4.01
N LYS A 218 -12.65 -0.96 -3.61
CA LYS A 218 -11.46 -0.27 -4.16
C LYS A 218 -10.18 -1.05 -3.90
N LEU A 219 -10.03 -1.65 -2.72
CA LEU A 219 -8.86 -2.47 -2.42
C LEU A 219 -8.73 -3.66 -3.36
N LEU A 220 -9.82 -4.40 -3.56
CA LEU A 220 -9.85 -5.54 -4.49
C LEU A 220 -9.52 -5.10 -5.91
N VAL A 221 -10.23 -4.10 -6.45
CA VAL A 221 -10.03 -3.66 -7.83
C VAL A 221 -8.62 -3.11 -8.10
N LEU A 222 -8.04 -2.39 -7.13
CA LEU A 222 -6.72 -1.79 -7.31
C LEU A 222 -5.57 -2.79 -7.14
N TRP A 223 -5.67 -3.68 -6.15
CA TRP A 223 -4.51 -4.45 -5.70
C TRP A 223 -4.58 -5.94 -6.04
N LEU A 224 -5.75 -6.48 -6.38
CA LEU A 224 -5.88 -7.87 -6.82
C LEU A 224 -5.05 -8.18 -8.09
N PRO A 225 -5.01 -7.31 -9.12
CA PRO A 225 -4.21 -7.61 -10.31
C PRO A 225 -2.72 -7.81 -10.00
N LEU A 226 -2.18 -7.09 -9.01
CA LEU A 226 -0.77 -7.24 -8.63
C LEU A 226 -0.45 -8.67 -8.18
N PHE A 227 -1.38 -9.37 -7.55
CA PHE A 227 -1.17 -10.76 -7.17
C PHE A 227 -1.07 -11.69 -8.38
N CYS A 228 -1.78 -11.39 -9.47
CA CYS A 228 -1.69 -12.14 -10.72
C CYS A 228 -0.37 -11.87 -11.46
N TYR A 229 0.13 -10.62 -11.46
CA TYR A 229 1.26 -10.22 -12.30
C TYR A 229 2.60 -10.09 -11.57
N ALA A 230 2.63 -10.08 -10.24
CA ALA A 230 3.88 -9.95 -9.49
C ALA A 230 4.77 -11.16 -9.79
N ASP A 231 5.87 -10.89 -10.49
CA ASP A 231 6.81 -11.92 -10.90
C ASP A 231 7.62 -12.40 -9.68
N ASN A 232 7.83 -13.71 -9.58
CA ASN A 232 8.78 -14.29 -8.64
C ASN A 232 10.22 -14.15 -9.18
N GLY A 233 10.59 -12.98 -9.71
CA GLY A 233 11.94 -12.65 -10.17
C GLY A 233 12.98 -12.55 -9.04
N LEU A 234 12.67 -13.15 -7.88
CA LEU A 234 13.50 -13.24 -6.69
C LEU A 234 13.94 -14.69 -6.48
N ALA A 235 15.12 -14.89 -5.91
CA ALA A 235 15.62 -16.23 -5.58
C ALA A 235 14.76 -16.99 -4.56
N TYR A 236 13.86 -16.28 -3.86
CA TYR A 236 12.97 -16.81 -2.84
C TYR A 236 11.56 -16.27 -3.08
N PRO A 237 10.51 -17.06 -2.79
CA PRO A 237 9.14 -16.60 -2.98
C PRO A 237 8.84 -15.44 -2.04
N VAL A 238 8.13 -14.42 -2.54
CA VAL A 238 7.73 -13.24 -1.75
C VAL A 238 6.85 -13.67 -0.56
N LEU A 239 5.89 -14.55 -0.81
CA LEU A 239 5.01 -15.16 0.19
C LEU A 239 5.23 -16.67 0.20
N THR A 240 5.25 -17.26 1.38
CA THR A 240 5.21 -18.72 1.56
C THR A 240 3.89 -19.30 1.01
N GLY A 241 3.87 -20.60 0.71
CA GLY A 241 2.65 -21.26 0.25
C GLY A 241 1.49 -21.13 1.25
N TYR A 242 1.79 -21.16 2.55
CA TYR A 242 0.81 -20.93 3.59
C TYR A 242 0.26 -19.49 3.58
N GLU A 243 1.15 -18.48 3.49
CA GLU A 243 0.71 -17.08 3.39
C GLU A 243 -0.14 -16.80 2.15
N LYS A 244 0.17 -17.48 1.03
CA LYS A 244 -0.63 -17.40 -0.20
C LYS A 244 -2.06 -17.91 0.00
N VAL A 245 -2.22 -19.08 0.61
CA VAL A 245 -3.55 -19.66 0.91
C VAL A 245 -4.33 -18.79 1.89
N GLU A 246 -3.67 -18.27 2.94
CA GLU A 246 -4.30 -17.35 3.89
C GLU A 246 -4.75 -16.04 3.22
N THR A 247 -3.98 -15.55 2.25
CA THR A 247 -4.33 -14.37 1.47
C THR A 247 -5.54 -14.64 0.56
N GLU A 248 -5.57 -15.79 -0.13
CA GLU A 248 -6.73 -16.19 -0.96
C GLU A 248 -8.01 -16.30 -0.12
N ARG A 249 -7.92 -16.94 1.05
CA ARG A 249 -9.05 -17.05 1.99
C ARG A 249 -9.54 -15.68 2.43
N ALA A 250 -8.62 -14.77 2.78
CA ALA A 250 -8.97 -13.41 3.17
C ALA A 250 -9.64 -12.65 2.01
N ILE A 251 -9.13 -12.80 0.78
CA ILE A 251 -9.74 -12.20 -0.42
C ILE A 251 -11.15 -12.76 -0.66
N ASP A 252 -11.36 -14.09 -0.54
CA ASP A 252 -12.68 -14.72 -0.67
C ASP A 252 -13.69 -14.15 0.32
N GLU A 253 -13.30 -14.02 1.60
CA GLU A 253 -14.13 -13.45 2.66
C GLU A 253 -14.48 -11.97 2.38
N VAL A 254 -13.51 -11.18 1.91
CA VAL A 254 -13.74 -9.77 1.56
C VAL A 254 -14.69 -9.66 0.37
N ILE A 255 -14.51 -10.46 -0.68
CA ILE A 255 -15.41 -10.51 -1.86
C ILE A 255 -16.83 -10.89 -1.41
N ALA A 256 -16.98 -11.92 -0.59
CA ALA A 256 -18.27 -12.38 -0.09
C ALA A 256 -19.04 -11.31 0.69
N SER A 257 -18.32 -10.37 1.32
CA SER A 257 -18.92 -9.26 2.07
C SER A 257 -19.43 -8.11 1.18
N LEU A 258 -19.16 -8.13 -0.12
CA LEU A 258 -19.59 -7.09 -1.06
C LEU A 258 -20.99 -7.36 -1.63
N PRO A 259 -21.69 -6.31 -2.11
CA PRO A 259 -22.89 -6.47 -2.93
C PRO A 259 -22.62 -7.30 -4.19
N VAL A 260 -23.62 -8.04 -4.70
CA VAL A 260 -23.48 -8.95 -5.85
C VAL A 260 -22.94 -8.25 -7.11
N VAL A 261 -23.34 -7.00 -7.35
CA VAL A 261 -22.86 -6.20 -8.50
C VAL A 261 -21.35 -5.91 -8.37
N ASP A 262 -20.89 -5.61 -7.16
CA ASP A 262 -19.47 -5.35 -6.91
C ASP A 262 -18.65 -6.65 -7.00
N GLN A 263 -19.21 -7.78 -6.54
CA GLN A 263 -18.60 -9.12 -6.70
C GLN A 263 -18.38 -9.46 -8.18
N GLU A 264 -19.40 -9.24 -9.03
CA GLU A 264 -19.34 -9.48 -10.47
C GLU A 264 -18.16 -8.73 -11.11
N VAL A 265 -18.01 -7.44 -10.79
CA VAL A 265 -16.92 -6.62 -11.33
C VAL A 265 -15.57 -7.17 -10.90
N VAL A 266 -15.38 -7.48 -9.61
CA VAL A 266 -14.10 -8.00 -9.10
C VAL A 266 -13.76 -9.35 -9.73
N LEU A 267 -14.71 -10.27 -9.76
CA LEU A 267 -14.48 -11.66 -10.21
C LEU A 267 -14.30 -11.76 -11.73
N THR A 268 -15.03 -10.95 -12.50
CA THR A 268 -14.85 -10.90 -13.97
C THR A 268 -13.48 -10.34 -14.32
N ASN A 269 -13.04 -9.29 -13.64
CA ASN A 269 -11.71 -8.70 -13.85
C ASN A 269 -10.60 -9.68 -13.45
N TRP A 270 -10.74 -10.32 -12.28
CA TRP A 270 -9.81 -11.36 -11.84
C TRP A 270 -9.69 -12.49 -12.85
N LEU A 271 -10.81 -13.02 -13.36
CA LEU A 271 -10.78 -14.14 -14.31
C LEU A 271 -10.04 -13.77 -15.60
N GLN A 272 -10.22 -12.54 -16.08
CA GLN A 272 -9.49 -12.03 -17.25
C GLN A 272 -7.98 -11.96 -16.99
N ASP A 273 -7.58 -11.37 -15.86
CA ASP A 273 -6.17 -11.25 -15.47
C ASP A 273 -5.53 -12.62 -15.23
N PHE A 274 -6.26 -13.53 -14.56
CA PHE A 274 -5.82 -14.88 -14.24
C PHE A 274 -5.62 -15.72 -15.51
N ALA A 275 -6.53 -15.62 -16.49
CA ALA A 275 -6.46 -16.40 -17.73
C ALA A 275 -5.26 -16.04 -18.62
N ILE A 276 -4.74 -14.81 -18.52
CA ILE A 276 -3.57 -14.36 -19.30
C ILE A 276 -2.27 -14.38 -18.50
N SER A 277 -2.35 -14.44 -17.17
CA SER A 277 -1.17 -14.52 -16.32
C SER A 277 -0.53 -15.91 -16.40
N PRO A 278 0.81 -16.01 -16.38
CA PRO A 278 1.49 -17.29 -16.18
C PRO A 278 1.40 -17.82 -14.74
N SER A 279 0.91 -17.01 -13.79
CA SER A 279 0.77 -17.39 -12.39
C SER A 279 -0.58 -18.06 -12.14
N GLU A 280 -0.56 -19.23 -11.48
CA GLU A 280 -1.77 -19.89 -10.98
C GLU A 280 -2.29 -19.27 -9.65
N TRP A 281 -1.77 -18.12 -9.24
CA TRP A 281 -2.13 -17.43 -7.99
C TRP A 281 -2.52 -15.97 -8.27
N PRO A 282 -3.57 -15.43 -7.59
CA PRO A 282 -4.43 -16.09 -6.60
C PRO A 282 -5.56 -16.90 -7.25
N ASN A 283 -5.86 -18.08 -6.72
CA ASN A 283 -6.99 -18.90 -7.14
C ASN A 283 -8.27 -18.52 -6.39
N LEU A 284 -9.16 -17.79 -7.06
CA LEU A 284 -10.45 -17.33 -6.52
C LEU A 284 -11.63 -18.14 -7.08
N GLN A 285 -11.41 -19.38 -7.53
CA GLN A 285 -12.46 -20.24 -8.07
C GLN A 285 -13.64 -20.40 -7.10
N ILE A 286 -13.36 -20.53 -5.79
CA ILE A 286 -14.40 -20.66 -4.75
C ILE A 286 -15.33 -19.44 -4.75
N SER A 287 -14.77 -18.23 -4.80
CA SER A 287 -15.53 -16.98 -4.85
C SER A 287 -16.35 -16.89 -6.14
N TYR A 288 -15.74 -17.28 -7.27
CA TYR A 288 -16.37 -17.28 -8.59
C TYR A 288 -17.57 -18.23 -8.66
N ASP A 289 -17.41 -19.45 -8.16
CA ASP A 289 -18.47 -20.46 -8.11
C ASP A 289 -19.62 -20.01 -7.20
N ARG A 290 -19.31 -19.43 -6.04
CA ARG A 290 -20.30 -18.87 -5.10
C ARG A 290 -21.12 -17.75 -5.75
N TRP A 291 -20.46 -16.84 -6.47
CA TRP A 291 -21.12 -15.77 -7.21
C TRP A 291 -22.02 -16.35 -8.32
N CYS A 292 -21.53 -17.28 -9.14
CA CYS A 292 -22.32 -17.94 -10.19
C CYS A 292 -23.57 -18.64 -9.65
N GLN A 293 -23.46 -19.32 -8.52
CA GLN A 293 -24.61 -19.97 -7.87
C GLN A 293 -25.63 -18.93 -7.37
N SER A 294 -25.15 -17.80 -6.86
CA SER A 294 -25.99 -16.71 -6.36
C SER A 294 -26.74 -16.03 -7.50
N THR A 295 -26.08 -15.74 -8.63
CA THR A 295 -26.70 -15.11 -9.80
C THR A 295 -27.71 -16.02 -10.48
N ARG A 296 -27.45 -17.33 -10.60
CA ARG A 296 -28.42 -18.29 -11.17
C ARG A 296 -29.73 -18.36 -10.39
N LYS A 297 -29.72 -18.16 -9.08
CA LYS A 297 -30.93 -18.11 -8.24
C LYS A 297 -31.76 -16.84 -8.44
N LEU A 298 -31.18 -15.82 -9.06
CA LEU A 298 -31.84 -14.53 -9.34
C LEU A 298 -32.49 -14.50 -10.74
N VAL A 299 -32.24 -15.52 -11.58
CA VAL A 299 -32.88 -15.66 -12.89
C VAL A 299 -34.23 -16.36 -12.69
N PRO A 300 -35.37 -15.76 -13.11
CA PRO A 300 -36.71 -16.33 -12.99
C PRO A 300 -36.91 -17.65 -13.74
#